data_AF-A0A1B6I2C7-F1
#
_entry.id   AF-A0A1B6I2C7-F1
#
_cell.length_a   1.000
_cell.length_b   1.000
_cell.length_c   1.000
_cell.angle_alpha   90.00
_cell.angle_beta   90.00
_cell.angle_gamma   90.00
#
_symmetry.space_group_name_H-M   'P 1'
#
loop_
_entity.id
_entity.type
_entity.pdbx_description
1 polymer ?
#
loop_
_entity_poly.entity_id
_entity_poly.type
_entity_poly.pdbx_seq_one_letter_code
_entity_poly.pdbx_strand_id
1 'polypeptide(L)'
;GYGTFKTRNLISSILGGTPGKSKTLCISNPHDFRQVSAIIDVDIVPDTQRRVRLLKHGSERPLGFYIRDGTSVRVTPSGLEKVPGIFISRLVPGGLAESTGLLAVNDEVIEVNGIEVAGKTLDQVTDMMVANSWNLIITVKPANQRTVAPRRGSFSRNSQLSSGSQQSAQSVATTTGSDEDAYDRDEVVDLTATNMPVPAPTPTPAVLHL
;
A
#
# COMPACT_ATOMS: atom_id res chain seq x y z
N GLY A 1 -48.31 -57.76 4.65
CA GLY A 1 -48.93 -56.95 5.73
C GLY A 1 -49.04 -55.52 5.25
N TYR A 2 -50.26 -54.99 5.26
CA TYR A 2 -50.71 -53.70 4.75
C TYR A 2 -50.24 -52.50 5.58
N GLY A 3 -50.06 -51.33 4.94
CA GLY A 3 -50.29 -49.95 5.45
C GLY A 3 -49.47 -49.47 6.65
N THR A 4 -49.00 -48.22 6.75
CA THR A 4 -49.82 -47.01 6.62
C THR A 4 -48.89 -45.79 6.50
N PHE A 5 -49.06 -45.00 5.43
CA PHE A 5 -48.53 -43.63 5.38
C PHE A 5 -49.43 -42.77 6.27
N LYS A 6 -48.91 -42.35 7.44
CA LYS A 6 -49.62 -41.39 8.30
C LYS A 6 -49.54 -40.00 7.66
N THR A 7 -50.69 -39.52 7.24
CA THR A 7 -50.98 -38.14 6.85
C THR A 7 -50.62 -37.19 8.00
N ARG A 8 -49.81 -36.16 7.72
CA ARG A 8 -49.63 -35.03 8.64
C ARG A 8 -50.81 -34.09 8.46
N ASN A 9 -51.72 -34.09 9.44
CA ASN A 9 -52.74 -33.06 9.57
C ASN A 9 -52.07 -31.70 9.82
N LEU A 10 -52.37 -30.75 8.95
CA LEU A 10 -51.84 -29.38 8.95
C LEU A 10 -52.87 -28.40 9.51
N ILE A 11 -53.37 -28.63 10.73
CA ILE A 11 -54.20 -27.64 11.42
C ILE A 11 -54.00 -27.79 12.93
N SER A 12 -53.23 -26.88 13.53
CA SER A 12 -53.50 -26.46 14.90
C SER A 12 -52.98 -25.05 15.16
N SER A 13 -53.96 -24.16 15.35
CA SER A 13 -53.99 -23.12 16.39
C SER A 13 -52.98 -21.97 16.32
N ILE A 14 -53.44 -20.92 15.65
CA ILE A 14 -53.38 -19.53 16.11
C ILE A 14 -53.82 -19.48 17.59
N LEU A 15 -52.89 -19.53 18.54
CA LEU A 15 -53.04 -18.99 19.89
C LEU A 15 -51.72 -19.10 20.67
N GLY A 16 -51.23 -17.97 21.20
CA GLY A 16 -50.18 -17.94 22.23
C GLY A 16 -48.75 -17.89 21.70
N GLY A 17 -48.33 -16.73 21.21
CA GLY A 17 -46.92 -16.44 20.94
C GLY A 17 -46.11 -16.52 22.24
N THR A 18 -45.44 -17.65 22.46
CA THR A 18 -44.31 -17.70 23.39
C THR A 18 -43.16 -16.90 22.76
N PRO A 19 -42.42 -16.06 23.52
CA PRO A 19 -41.31 -15.32 22.95
C PRO A 19 -40.28 -16.35 22.48
N GLY A 20 -40.10 -16.43 21.16
CA GLY A 20 -39.18 -17.36 20.53
C GLY A 20 -37.81 -17.21 21.18
N LYS A 21 -37.32 -18.30 21.79
CA LYS A 21 -35.94 -18.38 22.29
C LYS A 21 -35.03 -18.00 21.12
N SER A 22 -34.46 -16.80 21.18
CA SER A 22 -33.47 -16.35 20.23
C SER A 22 -32.38 -17.42 20.19
N LYS A 23 -32.19 -18.05 19.04
CA LYS A 23 -31.09 -19.01 18.86
C LYS A 23 -29.81 -18.21 19.01
N THR A 24 -29.21 -18.26 20.20
CA THR A 24 -27.92 -17.62 20.45
C THR A 24 -26.92 -18.18 19.45
N LEU A 25 -26.31 -17.30 18.66
CA LEU A 25 -25.27 -17.69 17.72
C LEU A 25 -24.08 -18.24 18.51
N CYS A 26 -23.73 -19.51 18.29
CA CYS A 26 -22.56 -20.14 18.88
C CYS A 26 -21.32 -19.87 18.01
N ILE A 27 -20.57 -18.83 18.37
CA ILE A 27 -19.26 -18.55 17.78
C ILE A 27 -18.22 -19.39 18.54
N SER A 28 -17.48 -20.24 17.84
CA SER A 28 -16.45 -21.09 18.44
C SER A 28 -15.20 -20.29 18.78
N ASN A 29 -14.31 -20.90 19.57
CA ASN A 29 -12.95 -20.37 19.72
C ASN A 29 -12.24 -20.40 18.37
N PRO A 30 -11.30 -19.48 18.12
CA PRO A 30 -10.50 -19.53 16.91
C PRO A 30 -9.52 -20.72 16.93
N HIS A 31 -9.32 -21.31 15.76
CA HIS A 31 -8.49 -22.51 15.55
C HIS A 31 -7.51 -22.25 14.41
N ASP A 32 -6.42 -23.03 14.35
CA ASP A 32 -5.41 -22.98 13.28
C ASP A 32 -4.74 -21.60 13.11
N PHE A 33 -4.34 -20.97 14.22
CA PHE A 33 -3.57 -19.74 14.19
C PHE A 33 -2.18 -19.97 13.59
N ARG A 34 -1.94 -19.30 12.47
CA ARG A 34 -0.66 -19.38 11.76
C ARG A 34 -0.16 -17.99 11.44
N GLN A 35 1.13 -17.78 11.70
CA GLN A 35 1.79 -16.55 11.29
C GLN A 35 1.96 -16.54 9.77
N VAL A 36 1.46 -15.51 9.11
CA VAL A 36 1.57 -15.39 7.63
C VAL A 36 2.69 -14.45 7.20
N SER A 37 3.08 -13.49 8.06
CA SER A 37 4.18 -12.58 7.77
C SER A 37 4.80 -11.94 9.02
N ALA A 38 5.96 -11.31 8.84
CA ALA A 38 6.60 -10.43 9.82
C ALA A 38 7.49 -9.38 9.13
N ILE A 39 7.65 -8.22 9.76
CA ILE A 39 8.82 -7.37 9.51
C ILE A 39 9.91 -7.83 10.49
N ILE A 40 11.12 -8.05 10.00
CA ILE A 40 12.26 -8.50 10.82
C ILE A 40 13.45 -7.57 10.66
N ASP A 41 14.44 -7.68 11.55
CA ASP A 41 15.74 -7.02 11.44
C ASP A 41 15.66 -5.48 11.33
N VAL A 42 14.64 -4.88 11.94
CA VAL A 42 14.34 -3.44 11.88
C VAL A 42 15.51 -2.56 12.35
N ASP A 43 16.33 -3.05 13.29
CA ASP A 43 17.45 -2.30 13.87
C ASP A 43 18.77 -2.49 13.13
N ILE A 44 18.86 -3.46 12.20
CA ILE A 44 20.08 -3.78 11.46
C ILE A 44 19.97 -3.51 9.96
N VAL A 45 18.75 -3.57 9.42
CA VAL A 45 18.46 -3.21 8.02
C VAL A 45 18.39 -1.69 7.93
N PRO A 46 19.00 -1.06 6.90
CA PRO A 46 18.89 0.38 6.71
C PRO A 46 17.43 0.85 6.74
N ASP A 47 17.18 2.03 7.32
CA ASP A 47 15.85 2.65 7.43
C ASP A 47 15.15 2.88 6.08
N THR A 48 15.92 3.01 5.01
CA THR A 48 15.44 3.09 3.62
C THR A 48 14.96 1.75 3.06
N GLN A 49 15.14 0.65 3.79
CA GLN A 49 14.79 -0.70 3.39
C GLN A 49 13.86 -1.37 4.39
N ARG A 50 13.25 -2.47 3.98
CA ARG A 50 12.37 -3.29 4.81
C ARG A 50 12.65 -4.75 4.53
N ARG A 51 12.90 -5.53 5.59
CA ARG A 51 12.99 -6.98 5.49
C ARG A 51 11.68 -7.62 5.94
N VAL A 52 11.05 -8.32 5.01
CA VAL A 52 9.75 -8.97 5.19
C VAL A 52 9.93 -10.48 5.13
N ARG A 53 9.38 -11.18 6.11
CA ARG A 53 9.22 -12.64 6.08
C ARG A 53 7.79 -12.97 5.65
N LEU A 54 7.63 -13.81 4.66
CA LEU A 54 6.35 -14.37 4.21
C LEU A 54 6.34 -15.88 4.44
N LEU A 55 5.30 -16.36 5.12
CA LEU A 55 5.10 -17.77 5.44
C LEU A 55 3.89 -18.30 4.67
N LYS A 56 4.14 -19.20 3.74
CA LYS A 56 3.09 -19.86 2.95
C LYS A 56 2.61 -21.10 3.72
N HIS A 57 1.30 -21.20 3.94
CA HIS A 57 0.69 -22.33 4.64
C HIS A 57 -0.27 -23.12 3.76
N GLY A 58 -0.14 -24.46 3.80
CA GLY A 58 -1.20 -25.43 3.47
C GLY A 58 -1.82 -25.34 2.08
N SER A 59 -1.25 -24.57 1.16
CA SER A 59 -1.81 -24.36 -0.18
C SER A 59 -0.68 -24.35 -1.19
N GLU A 60 -0.94 -24.83 -2.41
CA GLU A 60 -0.01 -24.69 -3.55
C GLU A 60 -0.04 -23.26 -4.14
N ARG A 61 -0.79 -22.34 -3.52
CA ARG A 61 -0.94 -20.98 -4.04
C ARG A 61 0.42 -20.27 -4.10
N PRO A 62 0.64 -19.44 -5.14
CA PRO A 62 1.84 -18.62 -5.22
C PRO A 62 1.85 -17.57 -4.10
N LEU A 63 3.01 -16.96 -3.87
CA LEU A 63 3.18 -15.85 -2.91
C LEU A 63 2.33 -14.61 -3.26
N GLY A 64 1.83 -14.52 -4.49
CA GLY A 64 0.86 -13.50 -4.87
C GLY A 64 1.47 -12.16 -5.28
N PHE A 65 2.68 -12.16 -5.85
CA PHE A 65 3.28 -11.00 -6.49
C PHE A 65 4.14 -11.41 -7.68
N TYR A 66 4.46 -10.45 -8.53
CA TYR A 66 5.30 -10.63 -9.72
C TYR A 66 6.45 -9.64 -9.67
N ILE A 67 7.58 -10.04 -10.24
CA ILE A 67 8.76 -9.21 -10.38
C ILE A 67 9.01 -8.87 -11.86
N ARG A 68 9.85 -7.86 -12.10
CA ARG A 68 10.32 -7.44 -13.42
C ARG A 68 11.71 -6.88 -13.32
N ASP A 69 12.41 -6.85 -14.45
CA ASP A 69 13.59 -6.01 -14.60
C ASP A 69 13.22 -4.52 -14.62
N GLY A 70 14.20 -3.70 -14.29
CA GLY A 70 14.11 -2.25 -14.37
C GLY A 70 15.48 -1.61 -14.16
N THR A 71 15.46 -0.30 -14.04
CA THR A 71 16.65 0.50 -13.78
C THR A 71 16.53 1.16 -12.42
N SER A 72 17.47 0.87 -11.52
CA SER A 72 17.64 1.59 -10.27
C SER A 72 18.67 2.68 -10.44
N VAL A 73 18.44 3.81 -9.79
CA VAL A 73 19.37 4.93 -9.78
C VAL A 73 20.09 4.91 -8.44
N ARG A 74 21.41 4.79 -8.47
CA ARG A 74 22.27 4.70 -7.29
C ARG A 74 23.28 5.84 -7.26
N VAL A 75 23.61 6.28 -6.05
CA VAL A 75 24.71 7.21 -5.83
C VAL A 75 25.97 6.39 -5.65
N THR A 76 26.93 6.58 -6.54
CA THR A 76 28.26 5.98 -6.48
C THR A 76 29.30 7.09 -6.31
N PRO A 77 30.56 6.78 -5.94
CA PRO A 77 31.61 7.79 -5.82
C PRO A 77 31.86 8.58 -7.12
N SER A 78 31.53 8.00 -8.28
CA SER A 78 31.63 8.64 -9.60
C SER A 78 30.40 9.46 -9.99
N GLY A 79 29.35 9.49 -9.16
CA GLY A 79 28.13 10.27 -9.37
C GLY A 79 26.85 9.43 -9.36
N LEU A 80 25.89 9.82 -10.19
CA LEU A 80 24.60 9.14 -10.28
C LEU A 80 24.65 8.08 -11.38
N GLU A 81 24.46 6.82 -11.02
CA GLU A 81 24.55 5.70 -11.95
C GLU A 81 23.22 4.98 -12.11
N LYS A 82 22.91 4.61 -13.35
CA LYS A 82 21.77 3.76 -13.70
C LYS A 82 22.24 2.31 -13.73
N VAL A 83 21.78 1.52 -12.78
CA VAL A 83 22.12 0.09 -12.66
C VAL A 83 20.89 -0.79 -12.90
N PRO A 84 21.05 -2.02 -13.40
CA PRO A 84 19.96 -3.00 -13.44
C PRO A 84 19.42 -3.28 -12.02
N GLY A 85 18.10 -3.44 -11.91
CA GLY A 85 17.44 -3.76 -10.65
C GLY A 85 16.17 -4.58 -10.86
N ILE A 86 15.73 -5.27 -9.81
CA ILE A 86 14.52 -6.09 -9.81
C ILE A 86 13.44 -5.38 -9.01
N PHE A 87 12.23 -5.32 -9.57
CA PHE A 87 11.13 -4.57 -8.96
C PHE A 87 9.87 -5.42 -8.88
N ILE A 88 9.06 -5.21 -7.85
CA ILE A 88 7.70 -5.76 -7.81
C ILE A 88 6.87 -5.07 -8.90
N SER A 89 6.40 -5.83 -9.89
CA SER A 89 5.60 -5.32 -11.00
C SER A 89 4.10 -5.32 -10.73
N ARG A 90 3.64 -6.27 -9.89
CA ARG A 90 2.21 -6.49 -9.64
C ARG A 90 2.01 -7.27 -8.35
N LEU A 91 0.91 -6.98 -7.65
CA LEU A 91 0.37 -7.81 -6.58
C LEU A 91 -0.89 -8.53 -7.05
N VAL A 92 -1.08 -9.78 -6.62
CA VAL A 92 -2.30 -10.56 -6.90
C VAL A 92 -3.38 -10.16 -5.90
N PRO A 93 -4.57 -9.76 -6.35
CA PRO A 93 -5.71 -9.48 -5.48
C PRO A 93 -6.07 -10.65 -4.57
N GLY A 94 -6.12 -10.42 -3.25
CA GLY A 94 -6.34 -11.45 -2.23
C GLY A 94 -5.19 -12.46 -2.10
N GLY A 95 -4.05 -12.20 -2.74
CA GLY A 95 -2.84 -13.01 -2.62
C GLY A 95 -2.16 -12.80 -1.27
N LEU A 96 -1.21 -13.68 -0.92
CA LEU A 96 -0.49 -13.60 0.35
C LEU A 96 0.23 -12.25 0.48
N ALA A 97 1.05 -11.86 -0.50
CA ALA A 97 1.79 -10.61 -0.46
C ALA A 97 0.89 -9.38 -0.32
N GLU A 98 -0.18 -9.28 -1.11
CA GLU A 98 -1.15 -8.17 -1.00
C GLU A 98 -1.83 -8.13 0.38
N SER A 99 -2.29 -9.28 0.86
CA SER A 99 -3.02 -9.39 2.14
C SER A 99 -2.17 -8.97 3.34
N THR A 100 -0.85 -9.07 3.25
CA THR A 100 0.05 -8.60 4.32
C THR A 100 0.20 -7.08 4.34
N GLY A 101 0.01 -6.39 3.21
CA GLY A 101 0.25 -4.95 3.07
C GLY A 101 1.71 -4.53 3.28
N LEU A 102 2.65 -5.48 3.35
CA LEU A 102 4.06 -5.21 3.63
C LEU A 102 4.89 -4.95 2.38
N LEU A 103 4.37 -5.34 1.21
CA LEU A 103 4.97 -5.16 -0.10
C LEU A 103 4.07 -4.30 -0.98
N ALA A 104 4.67 -3.52 -1.86
CA ALA A 104 3.97 -2.67 -2.82
C ALA A 104 4.55 -2.81 -4.23
N VAL A 105 3.74 -2.46 -5.22
CA VAL A 105 4.21 -2.32 -6.60
C VAL A 105 5.28 -1.21 -6.65
N ASN A 106 6.32 -1.45 -7.44
CA ASN A 106 7.54 -0.66 -7.58
C ASN A 106 8.54 -0.73 -6.44
N ASP A 107 8.31 -1.53 -5.40
CA ASP A 107 9.37 -1.83 -4.44
C ASP A 107 10.56 -2.48 -5.16
N GLU A 108 11.77 -1.98 -4.92
CA GLU A 108 13.00 -2.56 -5.46
C GLU A 108 13.43 -3.72 -4.56
N VAL A 109 13.60 -4.91 -5.13
CA VAL A 109 14.10 -6.09 -4.41
C VAL A 109 15.61 -5.95 -4.27
N ILE A 110 16.11 -6.09 -3.05
CA ILE A 110 17.53 -5.97 -2.70
C ILE A 110 18.12 -7.35 -2.41
N GLU A 111 17.41 -8.18 -1.64
CA GLU A 111 17.86 -9.50 -1.23
C GLU A 111 16.71 -10.50 -1.16
N VAL A 112 17.05 -11.78 -1.39
CA VAL A 112 16.17 -12.93 -1.16
C VAL A 112 16.92 -13.95 -0.30
N ASN A 113 16.36 -14.26 0.87
CA ASN A 113 16.90 -15.18 1.88
C ASN A 113 18.39 -14.94 2.20
N GLY A 114 18.78 -13.66 2.31
CA GLY A 114 20.15 -13.24 2.63
C GLY A 114 21.11 -13.22 1.44
N ILE A 115 20.62 -13.44 0.22
CA ILE A 115 21.41 -13.37 -1.00
C ILE A 115 21.01 -12.11 -1.77
N GLU A 116 21.98 -11.22 -2.02
CA GLU A 116 21.77 -10.02 -2.85
C GLU A 116 21.33 -10.38 -4.27
N VAL A 117 20.40 -9.59 -4.82
CA VAL A 117 19.92 -9.80 -6.20
C VAL A 117 20.72 -9.01 -7.24
N ALA A 118 21.59 -8.09 -6.81
CA ALA A 118 22.42 -7.31 -7.70
C ALA A 118 23.31 -8.24 -8.58
N GLY A 119 23.30 -7.99 -9.88
CA GLY A 119 24.06 -8.80 -10.85
C GLY A 119 23.47 -10.17 -11.18
N LYS A 120 22.30 -10.53 -10.64
CA LYS A 120 21.56 -11.75 -11.01
C LYS A 120 20.55 -11.45 -12.12
N THR A 121 20.23 -12.47 -12.93
CA THR A 121 19.16 -12.37 -13.92
C THR A 121 17.78 -12.49 -13.26
N LEU A 122 16.75 -11.98 -13.93
CA LEU A 122 15.36 -12.11 -13.47
C LEU A 122 14.98 -13.56 -13.18
N ASP A 123 15.38 -14.50 -14.05
CA ASP A 123 15.10 -15.92 -13.90
C ASP A 123 15.79 -16.49 -12.65
N GLN A 124 17.06 -16.16 -12.42
CA GLN A 124 17.77 -16.60 -11.21
C GLN A 124 17.09 -16.11 -9.94
N VAL A 125 16.65 -14.85 -9.91
CA VAL A 125 15.94 -14.28 -8.76
C VAL A 125 14.57 -14.95 -8.58
N THR A 126 13.89 -15.26 -9.69
CA THR A 126 12.63 -16.01 -9.68
C THR A 126 12.83 -17.39 -9.07
N ASP A 127 13.85 -18.12 -9.51
CA ASP A 127 14.19 -19.45 -8.98
C ASP A 127 14.51 -19.39 -7.49
N MET A 128 15.25 -18.37 -7.05
CA MET A 128 15.54 -18.14 -5.63
C MET A 128 14.25 -17.94 -4.81
N MET A 129 13.30 -17.14 -5.31
CA MET A 129 12.02 -16.93 -4.63
C MET A 129 11.16 -18.20 -4.60
N VAL A 130 11.14 -18.96 -5.69
CA VAL A 130 10.38 -20.22 -5.80
C VAL A 130 10.96 -21.27 -4.85
N ALA A 131 12.28 -21.45 -4.83
CA ALA A 131 12.97 -22.37 -3.94
C ALA A 131 12.70 -22.07 -2.46
N ASN A 132 12.54 -20.80 -2.10
CA ASN A 132 12.26 -20.35 -0.73
C ASN A 132 10.77 -20.01 -0.49
N SER A 133 9.86 -20.40 -1.39
CA SER A 133 8.46 -19.92 -1.38
C SER A 133 7.64 -20.33 -0.15
N TRP A 134 8.08 -21.33 0.62
CA TRP A 134 7.45 -21.70 1.89
C TRP A 134 7.80 -20.75 3.03
N ASN A 135 9.02 -20.19 3.00
CA ASN A 135 9.56 -19.29 4.02
C ASN A 135 10.48 -18.27 3.33
N LEU A 136 9.85 -17.31 2.66
CA LEU A 136 10.55 -16.28 1.91
C LEU A 136 10.94 -15.15 2.86
N ILE A 137 12.21 -14.78 2.86
CA ILE A 137 12.68 -13.54 3.50
C ILE A 137 13.14 -12.63 2.38
N ILE A 138 12.46 -11.50 2.20
CA ILE A 138 12.76 -10.55 1.13
C ILE A 138 13.10 -9.20 1.73
N THR A 139 14.25 -8.64 1.34
CA THR A 139 14.63 -7.26 1.66
C THR A 139 14.29 -6.39 0.46
N VAL A 140 13.50 -5.35 0.69
CA VAL A 140 13.08 -4.40 -0.36
C VAL A 140 13.42 -2.97 0.02
N LYS A 141 13.64 -2.11 -0.98
CA LYS A 141 13.60 -0.65 -0.85
C LYS A 141 12.20 -0.18 -1.25
N PRO A 142 11.38 0.33 -0.31
CA PRO A 142 10.00 0.69 -0.60
C PRO A 142 9.87 1.83 -1.61
N ALA A 143 8.92 1.72 -2.55
CA ALA A 143 8.66 2.74 -3.57
C ALA A 143 8.15 4.06 -2.97
N ASN A 144 7.33 3.93 -1.92
CA ASN A 144 6.76 5.04 -1.18
C ASN A 144 7.31 5.03 0.25
N GLN A 145 8.36 5.81 0.51
CA GLN A 145 8.94 5.93 1.85
C GLN A 145 7.95 6.45 2.92
N ARG A 146 6.79 7.00 2.52
CA ARG A 146 5.69 7.38 3.42
C ARG A 146 5.12 6.20 4.22
N THR A 147 5.22 4.97 3.72
CA THR A 147 4.66 3.78 4.35
C THR A 147 5.63 3.09 5.32
N VAL A 148 6.84 3.64 5.52
CA VAL A 148 7.96 2.93 6.17
C VAL A 148 8.12 3.24 7.66
N ALA A 149 7.59 4.36 8.15
CA ALA A 149 7.66 4.65 9.58
C ALA A 149 6.39 4.20 10.31
N PRO A 150 6.46 3.29 11.31
CA PRO A 150 5.52 3.39 12.41
C PRO A 150 5.78 4.76 13.03
N ARG A 151 4.82 5.69 12.92
CA ARG A 151 4.91 6.99 13.57
C ARG A 151 5.04 6.77 15.08
N ARG A 152 6.26 6.69 15.60
CA ARG A 152 6.52 6.89 17.01
C ARG A 152 6.13 8.33 17.33
N GLY A 153 5.02 8.50 18.03
CA GLY A 153 4.64 9.74 18.69
C GLY A 153 4.27 10.90 17.75
N SER A 154 3.03 10.90 17.26
CA SER A 154 2.34 12.17 16.96
C SER A 154 0.91 12.11 17.49
N PHE A 155 0.79 12.09 18.81
CA PHE A 155 -0.41 12.57 19.49
C PHE A 155 -0.36 14.09 19.44
N SER A 156 -0.87 14.66 18.35
CA SER A 156 -1.39 16.02 18.34
C SER A 156 -2.35 16.22 17.17
N ARG A 157 -3.64 16.27 17.52
CA ARG A 157 -4.64 17.22 17.00
C ARG A 157 -5.01 16.99 15.52
N ASN A 158 -6.22 16.57 15.17
CA ASN A 158 -7.44 17.34 15.41
C ASN A 158 -8.67 16.44 15.20
N SER A 159 -9.32 16.02 16.28
CA SER A 159 -10.71 15.55 16.23
C SER A 159 -11.61 16.79 16.38
N GLN A 160 -11.97 17.44 15.27
CA GLN A 160 -13.05 18.41 15.29
C GLN A 160 -14.38 17.67 15.13
N LEU A 161 -15.04 17.57 16.28
CA LEU A 161 -16.43 17.17 16.46
C LEU A 161 -17.34 18.03 15.57
N SER A 162 -18.09 17.39 14.69
CA SER A 162 -19.30 17.99 14.11
C SER A 162 -20.44 17.83 15.10
N SER A 163 -20.62 18.83 15.97
CA SER A 163 -21.90 19.07 16.66
C SER A 163 -22.67 20.17 15.93
N GLY A 164 -23.95 19.91 15.70
CA GLY A 164 -24.79 20.67 14.80
C GLY A 164 -25.29 22.01 15.33
N SER A 165 -25.56 22.88 14.36
CA SER A 165 -26.84 23.54 14.09
C SER A 165 -27.37 24.67 15.00
N GLN A 166 -27.89 25.70 14.29
CA GLN A 166 -28.89 26.73 14.64
C GLN A 166 -28.33 27.93 15.43
N GLN A 167 -28.31 29.17 14.94
CA GLN A 167 -29.36 30.07 14.41
C GLN A 167 -29.41 31.28 15.35
N SER A 168 -29.08 32.48 14.88
CA SER A 168 -29.80 33.74 15.14
C SER A 168 -28.98 34.97 14.74
N ALA A 169 -29.69 35.93 14.15
CA ALA A 169 -29.23 37.24 13.72
C ALA A 169 -29.21 38.23 14.89
N GLN A 170 -28.39 39.29 14.77
CA GLN A 170 -28.80 40.71 14.80
C GLN A 170 -27.71 41.64 15.40
N SER A 171 -27.37 42.64 14.57
CA SER A 171 -26.68 43.94 14.76
C SER A 171 -26.33 44.46 16.17
N VAL A 172 -25.20 45.16 16.29
CA VAL A 172 -25.07 46.63 16.48
C VAL A 172 -23.57 47.03 16.53
N ALA A 173 -23.26 48.19 15.95
CA ALA A 173 -21.94 48.80 15.78
C ALA A 173 -21.22 49.17 17.10
N THR A 174 -19.88 49.31 17.07
CA THR A 174 -19.11 50.50 17.53
C THR A 174 -17.63 50.38 17.09
N THR A 175 -17.06 51.54 16.85
CA THR A 175 -15.78 51.97 16.26
C THR A 175 -14.49 51.66 17.04
N THR A 176 -13.35 52.05 16.43
CA THR A 176 -11.95 52.11 16.92
C THR A 176 -11.17 50.80 16.74
N GLY A 177 -10.00 50.72 16.12
CA GLY A 177 -9.04 51.67 15.55
C GLY A 177 -7.68 50.95 15.47
N SER A 178 -6.77 51.46 14.64
CA SER A 178 -5.34 51.11 14.48
C SER A 178 -5.00 49.86 13.66
N ASP A 179 -4.73 50.12 12.39
CA ASP A 179 -3.90 49.38 11.44
C ASP A 179 -2.46 49.24 11.94
N GLU A 180 -1.85 48.03 11.90
CA GLU A 180 -0.41 47.77 11.67
C GLU A 180 -0.20 46.29 11.29
N ASP A 181 -0.62 45.86 10.10
CA ASP A 181 -0.19 44.57 9.52
C ASP A 181 0.86 44.85 8.43
N ALA A 182 2.13 44.74 8.84
CA ALA A 182 3.28 44.74 7.94
C ALA A 182 3.26 43.47 7.06
N TYR A 183 2.76 43.61 5.84
CA TYR A 183 2.96 42.64 4.78
C TYR A 183 4.39 42.74 4.27
N ASP A 184 5.31 41.93 4.83
CA ASP A 184 6.58 41.66 4.18
C ASP A 184 6.29 40.81 2.93
N ARG A 185 6.30 41.47 1.76
CA ARG A 185 6.16 40.83 0.46
C ARG A 185 7.54 40.33 0.05
N ASP A 186 7.71 39.01 -0.03
CA ASP A 186 8.85 38.41 -0.73
C ASP A 186 8.77 38.75 -2.22
N GLU A 187 9.54 39.76 -2.63
CA GLU A 187 9.71 40.20 -4.01
C GLU A 187 10.63 39.19 -4.73
N VAL A 188 10.06 38.33 -5.58
CA VAL A 188 10.84 37.44 -6.45
C VAL A 188 11.42 38.23 -7.62
N VAL A 189 12.70 38.56 -7.54
CA VAL A 189 13.48 39.15 -8.62
C VAL A 189 13.86 38.04 -9.62
N ASP A 190 13.21 38.00 -10.79
CA ASP A 190 13.60 37.14 -11.90
C ASP A 190 14.78 37.76 -12.68
N LEU A 191 15.97 37.18 -12.54
CA LEU A 191 17.23 37.66 -13.14
C LEU A 191 17.70 36.81 -14.34
N THR A 192 16.80 36.21 -15.12
CA THR A 192 17.21 35.43 -16.31
C THR A 192 16.62 35.91 -17.63
N ALA A 193 16.72 37.21 -17.89
CA ALA A 193 16.58 37.76 -19.25
C ALA A 193 17.92 37.66 -20.01
N THR A 194 18.25 36.47 -20.53
CA THR A 194 19.27 36.33 -21.58
C THR A 194 18.60 35.97 -22.90
N ASN A 195 18.57 36.98 -23.76
CA ASN A 195 18.19 36.98 -25.16
C ASN A 195 18.96 35.90 -25.95
N MET A 196 18.33 34.76 -26.26
CA MET A 196 18.86 33.74 -27.16
C MET A 196 18.17 33.85 -28.54
N PRO A 197 18.91 33.92 -29.66
CA PRO A 197 18.31 34.00 -30.98
C PRO A 197 17.68 32.66 -31.40
N VAL A 198 16.50 32.76 -31.99
CA VAL A 198 15.70 31.64 -32.51
C VAL A 198 16.43 30.98 -33.69
N PRO A 199 16.61 29.64 -33.74
CA PRO A 199 17.14 28.97 -34.92
C PRO A 199 16.08 28.88 -36.04
N ALA A 200 16.51 29.12 -37.28
CA ALA A 200 15.69 29.05 -38.48
C ALA A 200 15.15 27.62 -38.75
N PRO A 201 13.98 27.48 -39.42
CA PRO A 201 13.38 26.17 -39.67
C PRO A 201 14.23 25.32 -40.63
N THR A 202 14.50 24.08 -40.24
CA THR A 202 15.15 23.06 -41.08
C THR A 202 14.19 22.50 -42.13
N PRO A 203 14.61 22.32 -43.39
CA PRO A 203 13.78 21.69 -44.42
C PRO A 203 13.63 20.18 -44.18
N THR A 204 12.39 19.68 -44.23
CA THR A 204 12.04 18.25 -44.22
C THR A 204 12.42 17.57 -45.54
N PRO A 205 13.15 16.44 -45.53
CA PRO A 205 13.19 15.54 -46.67
C PRO A 205 12.11 14.44 -46.61
N ALA A 206 11.76 13.97 -47.81
CA ALA A 206 10.57 13.23 -48.19
C ALA A 206 10.38 11.86 -47.53
N VAL A 207 9.09 11.52 -47.39
CA VAL A 207 8.57 10.16 -47.21
C VAL A 207 9.06 9.27 -48.36
N LEU A 208 9.66 8.13 -48.01
CA LEU A 208 9.82 6.99 -48.92
C LEU A 208 9.12 5.80 -48.28
N HIS A 209 8.01 5.41 -48.90
CA HIS A 209 7.32 4.15 -48.67
C HIS A 209 8.21 3.00 -49.10
N LEU A 210 8.54 2.10 -48.16
CA LEU A 210 8.61 0.65 -48.36
C LEU A 210 8.26 -0.03 -47.02
#